data_AF-A0A2G6KPX5-F1
#
_entry.id   AF-A0A2G6KPX5-F1
#
_cell.length_a   1.000
_cell.length_b   1.000
_cell.length_c   1.000
_cell.angle_alpha   90.00
_cell.angle_beta   90.00
_cell.angle_gamma   90.00
#
_symmetry.space_group_name_H-M   'P 1'
#
loop_
_entity.id
_entity.type
_entity.pdbx_description
1 polymer ?
#
loop_
_entity_poly.entity_id
_entity_poly.type
_entity_poly.pdbx_seq_one_letter_code
_entity_poly.pdbx_strand_id
1 'polypeptide(L)'
;MEINNFYTVTVYEKGAEVIRMLHTLLGEEAWQRGMALYVERHDGEATTCDAFVDCMQAVTDVDLEQFRLWYSTAGTPTVGVLEYYDPDTRTLSLEVRQSIAPTPGQIEKPALHIPLVVALLDETGADMPLEIGRQVAHGTLLDLCKERQMFVFENLPSRPLVSFLRNFSAPVRLVYEVDNATLANLLARDSDGFNRWDAGMRLAGRVVFETLDERSEAEDSLAALLDAIQAVLADVERDPAFSAELMTLPSFDSLADSLQAVDVQALQRVRRQLAAAIATRFQSELESLVLSGDSSVAEGDAVASASPEGSAALDGEARDRAMGRRRLAGAAMRLLVALPEDRWRDTARAAWDRADNMTDTIQALTMLCQGSESLRRSALDAFLARWSDNRLVVDKWFAVQAASERDDVIEDVEALLAHPAFDIGNPNRVRSLIGVFAAGNPTGFHERSGRGYRLLADQVLALDERNPQTAAGLLAPLCRWQRFAEPHASLMHAELERIIGREGLSGDVYELVSKSLDQS
;
A
#
# COMPACT_ATOMS: atom_id res chain seq x y z
N MET A 1 -6.39 20.31 -21.19
CA MET A 1 -6.90 19.32 -20.23
C MET A 1 -7.30 18.12 -21.03
N GLU A 2 -6.52 17.06 -20.93
CA GLU A 2 -6.78 15.77 -21.54
C GLU A 2 -7.57 14.91 -20.56
N ILE A 3 -8.76 14.41 -20.95
CA ILE A 3 -9.66 13.70 -20.02
C ILE A 3 -9.05 12.39 -19.54
N ASN A 4 -8.23 11.74 -20.38
CA ASN A 4 -7.55 10.50 -20.05
C ASN A 4 -6.60 10.65 -18.85
N ASN A 5 -6.09 11.86 -18.60
CA ASN A 5 -5.24 12.17 -17.45
C ASN A 5 -6.01 12.29 -16.12
N PHE A 6 -7.34 12.20 -16.12
CA PHE A 6 -8.18 12.26 -14.91
C PHE A 6 -8.60 10.88 -14.37
N TYR A 7 -8.23 9.80 -15.06
CA TYR A 7 -8.32 8.43 -14.53
C TYR A 7 -7.21 8.19 -13.49
N THR A 8 -7.38 8.83 -12.33
CA THR A 8 -6.35 8.97 -11.29
C THR A 8 -6.74 8.28 -9.99
N VAL A 9 -5.74 8.04 -9.14
CA VAL A 9 -5.91 7.61 -7.74
C VAL A 9 -6.84 8.55 -6.96
N THR A 10 -6.89 9.85 -7.31
CA THR A 10 -7.81 10.80 -6.66
C THR A 10 -9.27 10.54 -7.03
N VAL A 11 -9.58 10.27 -8.31
CA VAL A 11 -10.96 10.00 -8.74
C VAL A 11 -11.43 8.62 -8.28
N TYR A 12 -10.54 7.62 -8.32
CA TYR A 12 -10.89 6.24 -7.98
C TYR A 12 -10.74 5.95 -6.49
N GLU A 13 -9.52 6.02 -5.94
CA GLU A 13 -9.26 5.59 -4.56
C GLU A 13 -9.79 6.61 -3.55
N LYS A 14 -9.44 7.91 -3.67
CA LYS A 14 -10.03 8.94 -2.77
C LYS A 14 -11.55 9.04 -2.98
N GLY A 15 -12.02 8.88 -4.22
CA GLY A 15 -13.47 8.83 -4.50
C GLY A 15 -14.17 7.70 -3.74
N ALA A 16 -13.61 6.49 -3.77
CA ALA A 16 -14.12 5.35 -3.01
C ALA A 16 -14.10 5.61 -1.48
N GLU A 17 -13.05 6.26 -0.96
CA GLU A 17 -12.99 6.62 0.46
C GLU A 17 -14.01 7.70 0.86
N VAL A 18 -14.34 8.65 -0.03
CA VAL A 18 -15.48 9.58 0.18
C VAL A 18 -16.81 8.82 0.25
N ILE A 19 -16.99 7.81 -0.60
CA ILE A 19 -18.16 6.93 -0.55
C ILE A 19 -18.18 6.10 0.74
N ARG A 20 -17.05 5.56 1.18
CA ARG A 20 -16.92 4.82 2.46
C ARG A 20 -17.23 5.70 3.66
N MET A 21 -16.83 6.97 3.64
CA MET A 21 -17.19 7.93 4.69
C MET A 21 -18.71 8.14 4.76
N LEU A 22 -19.40 8.29 3.63
CA LEU A 22 -20.88 8.35 3.61
C LEU A 22 -21.49 7.10 4.24
N HIS A 23 -21.00 5.91 3.86
CA HIS A 23 -21.44 4.65 4.46
C HIS A 23 -21.22 4.62 5.97
N THR A 24 -20.06 5.08 6.45
CA THR A 24 -19.74 5.15 7.88
C THR A 24 -20.65 6.13 8.63
N LEU A 25 -20.96 7.28 8.03
CA LEU A 25 -21.86 8.27 8.61
C LEU A 25 -23.30 7.77 8.73
N LEU A 26 -23.79 7.07 7.70
CA LEU A 26 -25.17 6.60 7.60
C LEU A 26 -25.42 5.25 8.29
N GLY A 27 -24.42 4.38 8.31
CA GLY A 27 -24.56 2.96 8.62
C GLY A 27 -25.21 2.16 7.48
N GLU A 28 -25.04 0.84 7.54
CA GLU A 28 -25.43 -0.10 6.47
C GLU A 28 -26.91 0.01 6.07
N GLU A 29 -27.82 0.12 7.03
CA GLU A 29 -29.25 0.10 6.74
C GLU A 29 -29.71 1.36 5.98
N ALA A 30 -29.29 2.55 6.43
CA ALA A 30 -29.61 3.80 5.76
C ALA A 30 -28.89 3.92 4.42
N TRP A 31 -27.65 3.42 4.33
CA TRP A 31 -26.91 3.33 3.08
C TRP A 31 -27.68 2.56 2.00
N GLN A 32 -28.19 1.36 2.31
CA GLN A 32 -28.96 0.56 1.35
C GLN A 32 -30.25 1.25 0.90
N ARG A 33 -30.95 1.93 1.82
CA ARG A 33 -32.13 2.74 1.45
C ARG A 33 -31.76 3.89 0.51
N GLY A 34 -30.63 4.56 0.76
CA GLY A 34 -30.17 5.67 -0.06
C GLY A 34 -29.76 5.21 -1.47
N MET A 35 -29.09 4.05 -1.57
CA MET A 35 -28.79 3.40 -2.84
C MET A 35 -30.05 3.03 -3.62
N ALA A 36 -31.05 2.43 -2.95
CA ALA A 36 -32.32 2.07 -3.58
C ALA A 36 -33.05 3.32 -4.10
N LEU A 37 -33.09 4.39 -3.31
CA LEU A 37 -33.71 5.65 -3.69
C LEU A 37 -32.99 6.33 -4.87
N TYR A 38 -31.66 6.26 -4.91
CA TYR A 38 -30.88 6.81 -6.01
C TYR A 38 -31.18 6.10 -7.34
N VAL A 39 -31.24 4.77 -7.33
CA VAL A 39 -31.64 3.97 -8.51
C VAL A 39 -33.09 4.26 -8.89
N GLU A 40 -34.01 4.31 -7.92
CA GLU A 40 -35.43 4.63 -8.19
C GLU A 40 -35.59 5.99 -8.89
N ARG A 41 -34.81 6.99 -8.50
CA ARG A 41 -34.92 8.36 -9.03
C ARG A 41 -34.19 8.58 -10.35
N HIS A 42 -33.07 7.91 -10.57
CA HIS A 42 -32.12 8.27 -11.63
C HIS A 42 -31.77 7.13 -12.60
N ASP A 43 -32.47 5.99 -12.55
CA ASP A 43 -32.28 4.92 -13.52
C ASP A 43 -32.53 5.43 -14.96
N GLY A 44 -31.57 5.18 -15.85
CA GLY A 44 -31.58 5.65 -17.24
C GLY A 44 -31.17 7.12 -17.46
N GLU A 45 -30.75 7.85 -16.42
CA GLU A 45 -30.36 9.26 -16.52
C GLU A 45 -28.82 9.48 -16.45
N ALA A 46 -28.36 10.60 -17.02
CA ALA A 46 -27.04 11.14 -16.71
C ALA A 46 -27.15 12.04 -15.48
N THR A 47 -26.47 11.68 -14.39
CA THR A 47 -26.64 12.29 -13.07
C THR A 47 -25.33 12.86 -12.51
N THR A 48 -25.36 13.40 -11.29
CA THR A 48 -24.27 14.16 -10.67
C THR A 48 -23.94 13.63 -9.27
N CYS A 49 -22.76 13.99 -8.76
CA CYS A 49 -22.38 13.68 -7.38
C CYS A 49 -23.39 14.26 -6.37
N ASP A 50 -23.90 15.46 -6.59
CA ASP A 50 -24.86 16.10 -5.69
C ASP A 50 -26.17 15.30 -5.59
N ALA A 51 -26.70 14.84 -6.74
CA ALA A 51 -27.91 14.02 -6.78
C ALA A 51 -27.74 12.69 -6.00
N PHE A 52 -26.54 12.10 -6.03
CA PHE A 52 -26.22 10.93 -5.23
C PHE A 52 -26.29 11.24 -3.73
N VAL A 53 -25.63 12.32 -3.28
CA VAL A 53 -25.64 12.71 -1.85
C VAL A 53 -27.04 13.16 -1.40
N ASP A 54 -27.84 13.77 -2.26
CA ASP A 54 -29.24 14.13 -1.98
C ASP A 54 -30.10 12.91 -1.67
N CYS A 55 -29.90 11.80 -2.40
CA CYS A 55 -30.60 10.54 -2.13
C CYS A 55 -30.16 9.92 -0.80
N MET A 56 -28.87 10.03 -0.45
CA MET A 56 -28.35 9.58 0.84
C MET A 56 -28.91 10.41 2.00
N GLN A 57 -28.96 11.73 1.86
CA GLN A 57 -29.56 12.64 2.85
C GLN A 57 -31.05 12.36 3.07
N ALA A 58 -31.80 12.02 2.02
CA ALA A 58 -33.24 11.86 2.08
C ALA A 58 -33.73 10.66 2.93
N VAL A 59 -32.84 9.75 3.32
CA VAL A 59 -33.16 8.50 4.04
C VAL A 59 -32.59 8.44 5.47
N THR A 60 -32.00 9.55 5.93
CA THR A 60 -31.30 9.67 7.21
C THR A 60 -31.47 11.08 7.79
N ASP A 61 -31.32 11.21 9.11
CA ASP A 61 -31.29 12.51 9.80
C ASP A 61 -29.86 13.10 9.88
N VAL A 62 -28.86 12.39 9.37
CA VAL A 62 -27.47 12.89 9.31
C VAL A 62 -27.41 14.04 8.30
N ASP A 63 -27.00 15.23 8.75
CA ASP A 63 -26.79 16.38 7.87
C ASP A 63 -25.48 16.21 7.06
N LEU A 64 -25.63 16.18 5.74
CA LEU A 64 -24.55 16.01 4.76
C LEU A 64 -24.20 17.33 4.03
N GLU A 65 -24.76 18.48 4.42
CA GLU A 65 -24.46 19.76 3.77
C GLU A 65 -22.95 20.05 3.83
N GLN A 66 -22.34 19.98 5.01
CA GLN A 66 -20.90 20.15 5.16
C GLN A 66 -20.09 19.02 4.50
N PHE A 67 -20.63 17.80 4.46
CA PHE A 67 -19.96 16.66 3.85
C PHE A 67 -19.67 16.88 2.35
N ARG A 68 -20.53 17.61 1.63
CA ARG A 68 -20.35 17.93 0.20
C ARG A 68 -19.02 18.62 -0.11
N LEU A 69 -18.42 19.31 0.86
CA LEU A 69 -17.12 19.96 0.70
C LEU A 69 -16.00 18.98 0.32
N TRP A 70 -16.14 17.68 0.57
CA TRP A 70 -15.19 16.65 0.10
C TRP A 70 -15.07 16.57 -1.42
N TYR A 71 -16.14 16.88 -2.17
CA TYR A 71 -16.14 16.85 -3.63
C TYR A 71 -15.47 18.09 -4.26
N SER A 72 -15.42 19.20 -3.53
CA SER A 72 -14.90 20.49 -4.03
C SER A 72 -13.58 20.93 -3.37
N THR A 73 -13.07 20.18 -2.39
CA THR A 73 -11.85 20.55 -1.65
C THR A 73 -10.69 19.61 -2.01
N ALA A 74 -9.70 20.16 -2.70
CA ALA A 74 -8.47 19.45 -3.04
C ALA A 74 -7.51 19.38 -1.84
N GLY A 75 -6.57 18.43 -1.88
CA GLY A 75 -5.61 18.20 -0.81
C GLY A 75 -6.04 17.12 0.18
N THR A 76 -5.12 16.83 1.10
CA THR A 76 -5.28 15.82 2.16
C THR A 76 -5.35 16.52 3.51
N PRO A 77 -6.45 16.37 4.27
CA PRO A 77 -6.54 16.98 5.60
C PRO A 77 -5.53 16.38 6.57
N THR A 78 -4.99 17.21 7.46
CA THR A 78 -4.24 16.78 8.64
C THR A 78 -5.14 16.87 9.85
N VAL A 79 -5.28 15.77 10.59
CA VAL A 79 -6.00 15.69 11.87
C VAL A 79 -4.98 15.57 12.99
N GLY A 80 -4.86 16.60 13.82
CA GLY A 80 -4.01 16.63 15.01
C GLY A 80 -4.80 16.27 16.27
N VAL A 81 -4.25 15.44 17.15
CA VAL A 81 -4.87 15.07 18.43
C VAL A 81 -3.96 15.36 19.60
N LEU A 82 -4.53 15.97 20.66
CA LEU A 82 -3.91 16.08 21.98
C LEU A 82 -4.78 15.35 23.00
N GLU A 83 -4.13 14.54 23.84
CA GLU A 83 -4.78 13.73 24.87
C GLU A 83 -4.50 14.29 26.27
N TYR A 84 -5.56 14.41 27.08
CA TYR A 84 -5.46 14.71 28.51
C TYR A 84 -6.25 13.67 29.27
N TYR A 85 -5.56 12.91 30.13
CA TYR A 85 -6.19 11.98 31.06
C TYR A 85 -6.02 12.46 32.50
N ASP A 86 -7.14 12.57 33.21
CA ASP A 86 -7.18 12.87 34.63
C ASP A 86 -7.52 11.61 35.43
N PRO A 87 -6.58 11.07 36.23
CA PRO A 87 -6.83 9.88 37.03
C PRO A 87 -7.78 10.12 38.21
N ASP A 88 -7.88 11.35 38.72
CA ASP A 88 -8.73 11.68 39.87
C ASP A 88 -10.20 11.73 39.45
N THR A 89 -10.47 12.31 38.27
CA THR A 89 -11.83 12.38 37.69
C THR A 89 -12.12 11.26 36.69
N ARG A 90 -11.14 10.38 36.41
CA ARG A 90 -11.25 9.25 35.46
C ARG A 90 -11.78 9.68 34.09
N THR A 91 -11.26 10.80 33.61
CA THR A 91 -11.75 11.48 32.42
C THR A 91 -10.64 11.61 31.39
N LEU A 92 -10.91 11.19 30.15
CA LEU A 92 -10.06 11.44 28.99
C LEU A 92 -10.69 12.54 28.13
N SER A 93 -9.96 13.62 27.88
CA SER A 93 -10.34 14.62 26.88
C SER A 93 -9.42 14.56 25.68
N LEU A 94 -10.02 14.51 24.49
CA LEU A 94 -9.36 14.54 23.20
C LEU A 94 -9.62 15.90 22.55
N GLU A 95 -8.58 16.71 22.45
CA GLU A 95 -8.63 17.91 21.63
C GLU A 95 -8.21 17.54 20.22
N VAL A 96 -9.17 17.59 19.30
CA VAL A 96 -8.97 17.22 17.89
C VAL A 96 -9.02 18.46 17.03
N ARG A 97 -8.03 18.62 16.15
CA ARG A 97 -7.92 19.74 15.20
C ARG A 97 -7.82 19.22 13.77
N GLN A 98 -8.42 19.93 12.82
CA GLN A 98 -8.25 19.64 11.40
C GLN A 98 -7.73 20.86 10.64
N SER A 99 -6.94 20.61 9.59
CA SER A 99 -6.45 21.64 8.67
C SER A 99 -6.14 21.02 7.32
N ILE A 100 -6.12 21.83 6.25
CA ILE A 100 -5.73 21.40 4.91
C ILE A 100 -4.74 22.43 4.37
N ALA A 101 -3.61 21.96 3.82
CA ALA A 101 -2.63 22.86 3.21
C ALA A 101 -3.18 23.48 1.89
N PRO A 102 -2.78 24.70 1.52
CA PRO A 102 -3.09 25.28 0.22
C PRO A 102 -2.71 24.35 -0.93
N THR A 103 -3.52 24.33 -1.99
CA THR A 103 -3.21 23.63 -3.25
C THR A 103 -3.27 24.61 -4.41
N PRO A 104 -2.64 24.30 -5.57
CA PRO A 104 -2.76 25.14 -6.76
C PRO A 104 -4.24 25.44 -7.08
N GLY A 105 -4.57 26.73 -7.22
CA GLY A 105 -5.93 27.20 -7.50
C GLY A 105 -6.90 27.21 -6.29
N GLN A 106 -6.51 26.74 -5.11
CA GLN A 106 -7.36 26.74 -3.91
C GLN A 106 -6.51 26.99 -2.65
N ILE A 107 -6.43 28.26 -2.23
CA ILE A 107 -5.62 28.70 -1.08
C ILE A 107 -6.39 28.58 0.24
N GLU A 108 -7.63 29.05 0.27
CA GLU A 108 -8.51 28.94 1.44
C GLU A 108 -9.14 27.55 1.48
N LYS A 109 -9.16 26.94 2.66
CA LYS A 109 -9.66 25.57 2.88
C LYS A 109 -10.67 25.55 4.01
N PRO A 110 -11.89 25.05 3.78
CA PRO A 110 -12.89 24.94 4.84
C PRO A 110 -12.59 23.75 5.77
N ALA A 111 -13.13 23.80 6.99
CA ALA A 111 -13.25 22.60 7.82
C ALA A 111 -14.22 21.62 7.15
N LEU A 112 -13.85 20.35 7.09
CA LEU A 112 -14.67 19.28 6.53
C LEU A 112 -15.45 18.58 7.65
N HIS A 113 -16.48 17.82 7.26
CA HIS A 113 -17.09 16.83 8.12
C HIS A 113 -16.27 15.54 8.03
N ILE A 114 -15.42 15.30 9.02
CA ILE A 114 -14.53 14.14 9.08
C ILE A 114 -15.15 13.11 10.04
N PRO A 115 -15.61 11.94 9.57
CA PRO A 115 -16.02 10.85 10.45
C PRO A 115 -14.79 10.22 11.09
N LEU A 116 -14.58 10.46 12.39
CA LEU A 116 -13.46 9.91 13.13
C LEU A 116 -13.94 8.75 13.99
N VAL A 117 -13.69 7.51 13.55
CA VAL A 117 -14.01 6.31 14.34
C VAL A 117 -12.87 6.04 15.32
N VAL A 118 -13.20 5.92 16.60
CA VAL A 118 -12.25 5.65 17.68
C VAL A 118 -12.72 4.49 18.56
N ALA A 119 -11.79 3.85 19.26
CA ALA A 119 -12.09 3.04 20.44
C ALA A 119 -11.09 3.32 21.55
N LEU A 120 -11.50 3.03 22.79
CA LEU A 120 -10.62 3.04 23.94
C LEU A 120 -10.31 1.59 24.31
N LEU A 121 -9.04 1.26 24.47
CA LEU A 121 -8.56 -0.07 24.77
C LEU A 121 -8.07 -0.15 26.22
N ASP A 122 -8.40 -1.26 26.88
CA ASP A 122 -7.81 -1.59 28.17
C ASP A 122 -6.39 -2.17 28.06
N GLU A 123 -5.79 -2.52 29.19
CA GLU A 123 -4.44 -3.11 29.26
C GLU A 123 -4.31 -4.47 28.54
N THR A 124 -5.44 -5.13 28.27
CA THR A 124 -5.50 -6.40 27.52
C THR A 124 -5.68 -6.17 26.02
N GLY A 125 -6.02 -4.94 25.60
CA GLY A 125 -6.36 -4.60 24.22
C GLY A 125 -7.85 -4.76 23.90
N ALA A 126 -8.71 -4.96 24.90
CA ALA A 126 -10.15 -5.07 24.70
C ALA A 126 -10.81 -3.69 24.67
N ASP A 127 -11.81 -3.54 23.80
CA ASP A 127 -12.58 -2.30 23.67
C ASP A 127 -13.38 -2.00 24.96
N MET A 128 -13.17 -0.81 25.51
CA MET A 128 -13.95 -0.25 26.61
C MET A 128 -15.27 0.34 26.08
N PRO A 129 -16.37 0.26 26.85
CA PRO A 129 -17.64 0.87 26.48
C PRO A 129 -17.53 2.40 26.48
N LEU A 130 -18.12 3.05 25.46
CA LEU A 130 -18.12 4.52 25.29
C LEU A 130 -19.55 5.07 25.27
N GLU A 131 -19.78 6.13 26.03
CA GLU A 131 -21.11 6.77 26.15
C GLU A 131 -21.32 7.93 25.17
N ILE A 132 -20.25 8.51 24.62
CA ILE A 132 -20.31 9.61 23.65
C ILE A 132 -20.16 9.09 22.22
N GLY A 133 -20.68 9.83 21.24
CA GLY A 133 -20.60 9.48 19.82
C GLY A 133 -21.67 8.47 19.37
N ARG A 134 -21.69 8.15 18.07
CA ARG A 134 -22.56 7.11 17.51
C ARG A 134 -21.83 5.78 17.51
N GLN A 135 -22.43 4.72 18.07
CA GLN A 135 -21.86 3.38 17.97
C GLN A 135 -21.92 2.90 16.52
N VAL A 136 -20.79 2.45 15.99
CA VAL A 136 -20.64 1.96 14.61
C VAL A 136 -19.89 0.62 14.62
N ALA A 137 -19.81 -0.02 13.46
CA ALA A 137 -18.96 -1.18 13.31
C ALA A 137 -17.51 -0.81 13.69
N HIS A 138 -16.90 -1.60 14.57
CA HIS A 138 -15.51 -1.43 15.01
C HIS A 138 -15.21 -0.13 15.76
N GLY A 139 -16.18 0.42 16.52
CA GLY A 139 -15.90 1.47 17.49
C GLY A 139 -16.99 2.52 17.60
N THR A 140 -16.58 3.74 17.93
CA THR A 140 -17.45 4.89 18.17
C THR A 140 -17.10 6.01 17.19
N LEU A 141 -18.10 6.47 16.46
CA LEU A 141 -17.99 7.55 15.49
C LEU A 141 -18.12 8.91 16.19
N LEU A 142 -17.10 9.75 16.01
CA LEU A 142 -17.06 11.15 16.40
C LEU A 142 -17.15 12.03 15.15
N ASP A 143 -18.10 12.96 15.12
CA ASP A 143 -18.24 13.94 14.03
C ASP A 143 -17.29 15.13 14.26
N LEU A 144 -16.16 15.15 13.56
CA LEU A 144 -15.25 16.29 13.55
C LEU A 144 -15.67 17.28 12.45
N CYS A 145 -16.49 18.26 12.81
CA CYS A 145 -17.03 19.27 11.89
C CYS A 145 -16.36 20.65 12.01
N LYS A 146 -15.61 20.88 13.09
CA LYS A 146 -14.95 22.16 13.38
C LYS A 146 -13.45 22.05 13.17
N GLU A 147 -12.79 23.19 12.95
CA GLU A 147 -11.33 23.28 12.93
C GLU A 147 -10.70 22.77 14.23
N ARG A 148 -11.38 22.98 15.37
CA ARG A 148 -10.99 22.50 16.69
C ARG A 148 -12.23 22.05 17.46
N GLN A 149 -12.20 20.83 17.99
CA GLN A 149 -13.29 20.24 18.77
C GLN A 149 -12.74 19.43 19.95
N MET A 150 -13.51 19.39 21.04
CA MET A 150 -13.17 18.60 22.23
C MET A 150 -14.16 17.44 22.37
N PHE A 151 -13.64 16.24 22.59
CA PHE A 151 -14.43 15.05 22.93
C PHE A 151 -14.01 14.56 24.31
N VAL A 152 -14.97 14.33 25.21
CA VAL A 152 -14.70 13.99 26.61
C VAL A 152 -15.33 12.64 26.92
N PHE A 153 -14.52 11.71 27.40
CA PHE A 153 -14.92 10.38 27.86
C PHE A 153 -14.75 10.31 29.37
N GLU A 154 -15.85 10.07 30.06
CA GLU A 154 -15.91 10.04 31.52
C GLU A 154 -16.05 8.60 32.03
N ASN A 155 -15.94 8.42 33.35
CA ASN A 155 -16.18 7.14 34.03
C ASN A 155 -15.25 5.99 33.59
N LEU A 156 -14.02 6.30 33.17
CA LEU A 156 -13.08 5.30 32.67
C LEU A 156 -12.50 4.44 33.82
N PRO A 157 -12.41 3.11 33.67
CA PRO A 157 -11.91 2.24 34.74
C PRO A 157 -10.41 2.44 35.02
N SER A 158 -9.65 2.81 34.00
CA SER A 158 -8.21 3.10 34.02
C SER A 158 -7.85 4.02 32.85
N ARG A 159 -6.59 4.46 32.76
CA ARG A 159 -6.10 5.20 31.59
C ARG A 159 -6.18 4.30 30.36
N PRO A 160 -6.99 4.63 29.34
CA PRO A 160 -7.11 3.81 28.16
C PRO A 160 -5.97 4.09 27.18
N LEU A 161 -5.76 3.14 26.27
CA LEU A 161 -5.07 3.37 25.01
C LEU A 161 -6.09 3.73 23.93
N VAL A 162 -5.88 4.82 23.20
CA VAL A 162 -6.82 5.24 22.15
C VAL A 162 -6.43 4.64 20.80
N SER A 163 -7.36 3.92 20.18
CA SER A 163 -7.28 3.42 18.82
C SER A 163 -8.00 4.41 17.90
N PHE A 164 -7.24 5.28 17.24
CA PHE A 164 -7.77 6.36 16.40
C PHE A 164 -7.99 5.93 14.96
N LEU A 165 -8.92 6.61 14.27
CA LEU A 165 -9.11 6.46 12.83
C LEU A 165 -9.31 4.98 12.40
N ARG A 166 -10.02 4.19 13.21
CA ARG A 166 -10.27 2.78 12.95
C ARG A 166 -10.86 2.55 11.57
N ASN A 167 -10.49 1.44 10.94
CA ASN A 167 -10.78 1.11 9.54
C ASN A 167 -10.47 2.23 8.54
N PHE A 168 -9.49 3.08 8.85
CA PHE A 168 -9.17 4.27 8.06
C PHE A 168 -10.42 5.13 7.76
N SER A 169 -11.23 5.38 8.80
CA SER A 169 -12.56 6.00 8.68
C SER A 169 -12.63 7.32 7.89
N ALA A 170 -11.51 8.01 7.69
CA ALA A 170 -11.42 9.13 6.74
C ALA A 170 -10.03 9.20 6.08
N PRO A 171 -9.92 9.69 4.82
CA PRO A 171 -8.66 9.81 4.08
C PRO A 171 -7.84 11.03 4.53
N VAL A 172 -7.32 10.97 5.75
CA VAL A 172 -6.61 12.06 6.44
C VAL A 172 -5.22 11.63 6.91
N ARG A 173 -4.33 12.60 7.12
CA ARG A 173 -3.07 12.39 7.84
C ARG A 173 -3.33 12.60 9.33
N LEU A 174 -3.31 11.52 10.10
CA LEU A 174 -3.41 11.58 11.56
C LEU A 174 -2.06 11.93 12.20
N VAL A 175 -2.04 12.90 13.11
CA VAL A 175 -0.85 13.33 13.85
C VAL A 175 -1.16 13.37 15.33
N TYR A 176 -0.47 12.53 16.10
CA TYR A 176 -0.57 12.50 17.56
C TYR A 176 0.74 11.93 18.15
N GLU A 177 1.00 12.28 19.40
CA GLU A 177 2.17 11.78 20.12
C GLU A 177 1.91 10.35 20.61
N VAL A 178 2.82 9.43 20.27
CA VAL A 178 2.71 8.02 20.66
C VAL A 178 4.10 7.43 20.83
N ASP A 179 4.31 6.63 21.87
CA ASP A 179 5.60 5.97 22.10
C ASP A 179 5.66 4.59 21.41
N ASN A 180 6.86 4.00 21.39
CA ASN A 180 7.09 2.71 20.74
C ASN A 180 6.36 1.57 21.46
N ALA A 181 6.26 1.62 22.79
CA ALA A 181 5.53 0.62 23.58
C ALA A 181 4.05 0.60 23.20
N THR A 182 3.46 1.77 22.99
CA THR A 182 2.08 1.91 22.54
C THR A 182 1.88 1.38 21.13
N LEU A 183 2.77 1.71 20.18
CA LEU A 183 2.70 1.17 18.81
C LEU A 183 2.84 -0.36 18.80
N ALA A 184 3.77 -0.91 19.59
CA ALA A 184 3.93 -2.36 19.70
C ALA A 184 2.68 -3.03 20.29
N ASN A 185 2.05 -2.41 21.30
CA ASN A 185 0.79 -2.89 21.87
C ASN A 185 -0.36 -2.84 20.86
N LEU A 186 -0.49 -1.76 20.09
CA LEU A 186 -1.50 -1.65 19.03
C LEU A 186 -1.31 -2.74 17.98
N LEU A 187 -0.08 -2.93 17.47
CA LEU A 187 0.20 -3.98 16.49
C LEU A 187 -0.14 -5.39 17.01
N ALA A 188 0.21 -5.66 18.27
CA ALA A 188 0.01 -6.96 18.86
C ALA A 188 -1.45 -7.25 19.25
N ARG A 189 -2.22 -6.23 19.67
CA ARG A 189 -3.47 -6.45 20.43
C ARG A 189 -4.69 -5.66 20.01
N ASP A 190 -4.57 -4.63 19.17
CA ASP A 190 -5.75 -3.85 18.78
C ASP A 190 -6.79 -4.76 18.10
N SER A 191 -8.08 -4.54 18.37
CA SER A 191 -9.16 -5.28 17.72
C SER A 191 -9.40 -4.81 16.28
N ASP A 192 -8.91 -3.62 15.91
CA ASP A 192 -8.99 -3.07 14.55
C ASP A 192 -7.80 -3.50 13.69
N GLY A 193 -8.08 -4.26 12.63
CA GLY A 193 -7.05 -4.83 11.75
C GLY A 193 -6.22 -3.76 11.03
N PHE A 194 -6.85 -2.64 10.66
CA PHE A 194 -6.14 -1.52 10.03
C PHE A 194 -5.14 -0.89 11.01
N ASN A 195 -5.54 -0.59 12.24
CA ASN A 195 -4.66 0.03 13.23
C ASN A 195 -3.53 -0.88 13.71
N ARG A 196 -3.75 -2.20 13.77
CA ARG A 196 -2.63 -3.13 13.99
C ARG A 196 -1.58 -3.01 12.90
N TRP A 197 -2.02 -2.97 11.64
CA TRP A 197 -1.14 -2.83 10.48
C TRP A 197 -0.46 -1.45 10.44
N ASP A 198 -1.19 -0.36 10.65
CA ASP A 198 -0.66 1.01 10.67
C ASP A 198 0.39 1.18 11.78
N ALA A 199 0.13 0.63 12.97
CA ALA A 199 1.08 0.66 14.06
C ALA A 199 2.41 -0.02 13.69
N GLY A 200 2.35 -1.13 12.94
CA GLY A 200 3.52 -1.79 12.38
C GLY A 200 4.25 -0.97 11.33
N MET A 201 3.53 -0.36 10.40
CA MET A 201 4.12 0.53 9.40
C MET A 201 4.83 1.70 10.05
N ARG A 202 4.23 2.32 11.07
CA ARG A 202 4.80 3.46 11.80
C ARG A 202 6.02 3.06 12.62
N LEU A 203 5.96 1.92 13.33
CA LEU A 203 7.08 1.44 14.12
C LEU A 203 8.27 1.04 13.22
N ALA A 204 8.01 0.33 12.11
CA ALA A 204 9.04 0.05 11.10
C ALA A 204 9.61 1.32 10.47
N GLY A 205 8.75 2.32 10.17
CA GLY A 205 9.17 3.63 9.70
C GLY A 205 10.08 4.35 10.69
N ARG A 206 9.79 4.30 12.00
CA ARG A 206 10.68 4.86 13.05
C ARG A 206 12.05 4.24 13.01
N VAL A 207 12.14 2.92 12.95
CA VAL A 207 13.44 2.23 12.82
C VAL A 207 14.21 2.77 11.61
N VAL A 208 13.55 2.90 10.46
CA VAL A 208 14.19 3.41 9.24
C VAL A 208 14.68 4.85 9.41
N PHE A 209 13.81 5.77 9.83
CA PHE A 209 14.16 7.19 9.94
C PHE A 209 15.21 7.45 11.03
N GLU A 210 15.09 6.78 12.18
CA GLU A 210 16.07 6.90 13.26
C GLU A 210 17.44 6.34 12.87
N THR A 211 17.47 5.25 12.08
CA THR A 211 18.73 4.73 11.55
C THR A 211 19.33 5.65 10.49
N LEU A 212 18.51 6.29 9.65
CA LEU A 212 18.98 7.28 8.66
C LEU A 212 19.57 8.51 9.34
N ASP A 213 18.96 8.95 10.44
CA ASP A 213 19.39 10.11 11.22
C ASP A 213 20.48 9.79 12.25
N GLU A 214 21.00 8.55 12.28
CA GLU A 214 22.01 8.06 13.23
C GLU A 214 21.63 8.26 14.71
N ARG A 215 20.33 8.14 15.00
CA ARG A 215 19.76 8.32 16.33
C ARG A 215 19.89 7.05 17.17
N SER A 216 20.22 7.20 18.46
CA SER A 216 20.37 6.07 19.39
C SER A 216 19.06 5.33 19.65
N GLU A 217 17.90 5.98 19.47
CA GLU A 217 16.60 5.34 19.69
C GLU A 217 16.28 4.23 18.66
N ALA A 218 17.02 4.16 17.55
CA ALA A 218 16.81 3.17 16.50
C ALA A 218 16.88 1.72 17.04
N GLU A 219 17.76 1.46 18.01
CA GLU A 219 17.90 0.13 18.63
C GLU A 219 16.66 -0.24 19.47
N ASP A 220 16.12 0.72 20.23
CA ASP A 220 14.91 0.53 21.04
C ASP A 220 13.66 0.35 20.15
N SER A 221 13.54 1.14 19.08
CA SER A 221 12.48 0.99 18.07
C SER A 221 12.54 -0.38 17.39
N LEU A 222 13.75 -0.86 17.06
CA LEU A 222 13.94 -2.16 16.44
C LEU A 222 13.57 -3.28 17.42
N ALA A 223 13.98 -3.20 18.68
CA ALA A 223 13.62 -4.16 19.71
C ALA A 223 12.09 -4.27 19.87
N ALA A 224 11.40 -3.13 19.97
CA ALA A 224 9.94 -3.09 20.06
C ALA A 224 9.26 -3.71 18.83
N LEU A 225 9.78 -3.47 17.62
CA LEU A 225 9.27 -4.08 16.40
C LEU A 225 9.46 -5.60 16.39
N LEU A 226 10.64 -6.09 16.79
CA LEU A 226 10.93 -7.52 16.84
C LEU A 226 10.02 -8.23 17.85
N ASP A 227 9.80 -7.66 19.03
CA ASP A 227 8.88 -8.23 20.03
C ASP A 227 7.44 -8.30 19.49
N ALA A 228 7.01 -7.26 18.77
CA ALA A 228 5.68 -7.23 18.18
C ALA A 228 5.53 -8.24 17.02
N ILE A 229 6.56 -8.40 16.17
CA ILE A 229 6.60 -9.45 15.13
C ILE A 229 6.60 -10.85 15.76
N GLN A 230 7.30 -11.05 16.89
CA GLN A 230 7.27 -12.33 17.60
C GLN A 230 5.85 -12.68 18.06
N ALA A 231 5.08 -11.70 18.53
CA ALA A 231 3.67 -11.91 18.89
C ALA A 231 2.80 -12.27 17.67
N VAL A 232 3.05 -11.65 16.50
CA VAL A 232 2.38 -12.03 15.24
C VAL A 232 2.73 -13.46 14.83
N LEU A 233 4.01 -13.82 14.86
CA LEU A 233 4.49 -15.16 14.51
C LEU A 233 3.90 -16.26 15.41
N ALA A 234 3.58 -15.92 16.67
CA ALA A 234 2.96 -16.85 17.61
C ALA A 234 1.46 -17.12 17.32
N ASP A 235 0.78 -16.26 16.55
CA ASP A 235 -0.67 -16.33 16.27
C ASP A 235 -0.99 -16.52 14.77
N VAL A 236 -0.01 -16.94 13.96
CA VAL A 236 -0.15 -17.03 12.50
C VAL A 236 -1.29 -17.95 12.04
N GLU A 237 -1.63 -18.97 12.82
CA GLU A 237 -2.69 -19.93 12.48
C GLU A 237 -4.09 -19.35 12.62
N ARG A 238 -4.27 -18.28 13.41
CA ARG A 238 -5.57 -17.63 13.59
C ARG A 238 -6.02 -16.94 12.31
N ASP A 239 -5.12 -16.18 11.68
CA ASP A 239 -5.35 -15.53 10.40
C ASP A 239 -4.02 -15.38 9.64
N PRO A 240 -3.66 -16.38 8.81
CA PRO A 240 -2.43 -16.35 8.03
C PRO A 240 -2.38 -15.20 7.03
N ALA A 241 -3.53 -14.83 6.44
CA ALA A 241 -3.60 -13.75 5.45
C ALA A 241 -3.30 -12.41 6.09
N PHE A 242 -3.88 -12.14 7.25
CA PHE A 242 -3.64 -10.92 8.00
C PHE A 242 -2.23 -10.89 8.61
N SER A 243 -1.72 -12.03 9.09
CA SER A 243 -0.34 -12.13 9.56
C SER A 243 0.67 -11.77 8.46
N ALA A 244 0.38 -12.15 7.21
CA ALA A 244 1.20 -11.77 6.06
C ALA A 244 1.21 -10.25 5.81
N GLU A 245 0.10 -9.55 6.07
CA GLU A 245 0.02 -8.09 6.00
C GLU A 245 0.83 -7.45 7.13
N LEU A 246 0.70 -7.95 8.36
CA LEU A 246 1.43 -7.43 9.53
C LEU A 246 2.95 -7.62 9.40
N MET A 247 3.40 -8.63 8.65
CA MET A 247 4.83 -8.87 8.36
C MET A 247 5.36 -8.07 7.17
N THR A 248 4.51 -7.33 6.45
CA THR A 248 4.96 -6.49 5.34
C THR A 248 5.69 -5.26 5.89
N LEU A 249 6.78 -4.85 5.22
CA LEU A 249 7.52 -3.65 5.59
C LEU A 249 7.07 -2.45 4.74
N PRO A 250 7.21 -1.21 5.23
CA PRO A 250 6.96 -0.02 4.42
C PRO A 250 7.71 -0.05 3.08
N SER A 251 7.00 0.28 2.01
CA SER A 251 7.58 0.40 0.68
C SER A 251 8.58 1.58 0.62
N PHE A 252 9.45 1.58 -0.39
CA PHE A 252 10.36 2.69 -0.62
C PHE A 252 9.58 4.01 -0.79
N ASP A 253 8.54 3.99 -1.63
CA ASP A 253 7.71 5.18 -1.90
C ASP A 253 7.03 5.73 -0.65
N SER A 254 6.47 4.85 0.20
CA SER A 254 5.80 5.26 1.44
C SER A 254 6.76 5.96 2.40
N LEU A 255 7.98 5.43 2.53
CA LEU A 255 9.02 6.04 3.35
C LEU A 255 9.54 7.34 2.71
N ALA A 256 9.77 7.33 1.40
CA ALA A 256 10.22 8.48 0.63
C ALA A 256 9.24 9.66 0.74
N ASP A 257 7.93 9.40 0.79
CA ASP A 257 6.87 10.41 0.95
C ASP A 257 6.93 11.16 2.28
N SER A 258 7.61 10.61 3.29
CA SER A 258 7.83 11.25 4.59
C SER A 258 9.10 12.12 4.64
N LEU A 259 9.98 12.05 3.65
CA LEU A 259 11.27 12.75 3.61
C LEU A 259 11.25 13.98 2.70
N GLN A 260 11.86 15.08 3.11
CA GLN A 260 11.92 16.29 2.28
C GLN A 260 12.87 16.16 1.07
N ALA A 261 14.03 15.53 1.26
CA ALA A 261 15.00 15.24 0.22
C ALA A 261 15.46 13.78 0.35
N VAL A 262 15.06 12.94 -0.60
CA VAL A 262 15.28 11.50 -0.52
C VAL A 262 16.68 11.15 -1.03
N ASP A 263 17.56 10.73 -0.12
CA ASP A 263 18.76 9.96 -0.46
C ASP A 263 18.34 8.51 -0.72
N VAL A 264 18.22 8.16 -2.00
CA VAL A 264 17.77 6.83 -2.46
C VAL A 264 18.67 5.73 -1.91
N GLN A 265 19.98 5.91 -2.00
CA GLN A 265 20.95 4.88 -1.64
C GLN A 265 20.95 4.64 -0.12
N ALA A 266 20.87 5.71 0.68
CA ALA A 266 20.77 5.60 2.12
C ALA A 266 19.45 4.91 2.52
N LEU A 267 18.32 5.36 1.97
CA LEU A 267 17.00 4.79 2.28
C LEU A 267 16.93 3.30 1.92
N GLN A 268 17.39 2.93 0.72
CA GLN A 268 17.36 1.53 0.29
C GLN A 268 18.29 0.64 1.12
N ARG A 269 19.47 1.14 1.50
CA ARG A 269 20.38 0.43 2.42
C ARG A 269 19.72 0.17 3.76
N VAL A 270 19.10 1.17 4.37
CA VAL A 270 18.46 1.03 5.69
C VAL A 270 17.24 0.10 5.62
N ARG A 271 16.42 0.18 4.56
CA ARG A 271 15.32 -0.77 4.33
C ARG A 271 15.81 -2.22 4.28
N ARG A 272 16.90 -2.49 3.55
CA ARG A 272 17.53 -3.82 3.49
C ARG A 272 18.09 -4.26 4.85
N GLN A 273 18.69 -3.35 5.60
CA GLN A 273 19.19 -3.63 6.96
C GLN A 273 18.05 -4.02 7.91
N LEU A 274 16.91 -3.32 7.87
CA LEU A 274 15.72 -3.68 8.64
C LEU A 274 15.21 -5.08 8.27
N ALA A 275 15.03 -5.36 6.98
CA ALA A 275 14.60 -6.67 6.52
C ALA A 275 15.58 -7.78 6.96
N ALA A 276 16.88 -7.55 6.85
CA ALA A 276 17.92 -8.49 7.27
C ALA A 276 17.95 -8.71 8.79
N ALA A 277 17.67 -7.68 9.59
CA ALA A 277 17.59 -7.79 11.05
C ALA A 277 16.41 -8.68 11.47
N ILE A 278 15.24 -8.45 10.89
CA ILE A 278 14.05 -9.29 11.11
C ILE A 278 14.32 -10.72 10.65
N ALA A 279 14.83 -10.90 9.43
CA ALA A 279 15.11 -12.21 8.87
C ALA A 279 16.17 -12.97 9.66
N THR A 280 17.18 -12.29 10.21
CA THR A 280 18.20 -12.90 11.06
C THR A 280 17.60 -13.37 12.39
N ARG A 281 16.71 -12.57 12.98
CA ARG A 281 16.08 -12.88 14.28
C ARG A 281 15.09 -14.05 14.21
N PHE A 282 14.40 -14.21 13.09
CA PHE A 282 13.31 -15.18 12.90
C PHE A 282 13.56 -16.18 11.77
N GLN A 283 14.83 -16.44 11.42
CA GLN A 283 15.17 -17.24 10.22
C GLN A 283 14.45 -18.59 10.23
N SER A 284 14.53 -19.34 11.32
CA SER A 284 13.94 -20.68 11.44
C SER A 284 12.42 -20.66 11.29
N GLU A 285 11.76 -19.67 11.88
CA GLU A 285 10.31 -19.47 11.79
C GLU A 285 9.91 -19.12 10.35
N LEU A 286 10.64 -18.21 9.70
CA LEU A 286 10.39 -17.82 8.31
C LEU A 286 10.61 -18.99 7.33
N GLU A 287 11.68 -19.76 7.50
CA GLU A 287 11.93 -20.97 6.70
C GLU A 287 10.81 -22.00 6.89
N SER A 288 10.36 -22.20 8.13
CA SER A 288 9.23 -23.07 8.43
C SER A 288 7.96 -22.59 7.71
N LEU A 289 7.65 -21.30 7.74
CA LEU A 289 6.50 -20.73 7.01
C LEU A 289 6.59 -20.96 5.51
N VAL A 290 7.78 -20.82 4.92
CA VAL A 290 8.00 -21.10 3.49
C VAL A 290 7.79 -22.58 3.17
N LEU A 291 8.34 -23.49 3.98
CA LEU A 291 8.28 -24.93 3.72
C LEU A 291 6.93 -25.57 4.10
N SER A 292 6.18 -24.94 5.01
CA SER A 292 4.83 -25.35 5.43
C SER A 292 3.72 -24.67 4.64
N GLY A 293 4.05 -23.70 3.78
CA GLY A 293 3.13 -22.93 2.93
C GLY A 293 2.19 -23.77 2.07
N ASP A 294 2.48 -25.07 1.91
CA ASP A 294 1.60 -26.07 1.31
C ASP A 294 1.48 -27.36 2.11
N SER A 295 0.25 -27.69 2.50
CA SER A 295 -0.24 -29.06 2.55
C SER A 295 -1.76 -29.08 2.27
N SER A 296 -2.10 -29.65 1.11
CA SER A 296 -3.42 -30.16 0.73
C SER A 296 -4.62 -29.20 0.69
N VAL A 297 -4.75 -28.46 -0.40
CA VAL A 297 -6.03 -28.45 -1.11
C VAL A 297 -5.69 -28.62 -2.59
N ALA A 298 -5.74 -29.87 -3.07
CA ALA A 298 -5.60 -30.15 -4.48
C ALA A 298 -6.69 -29.40 -5.25
N GLU A 299 -6.34 -28.26 -5.85
CA GLU A 299 -7.14 -27.63 -6.89
C GLU A 299 -7.02 -28.50 -8.16
N GLY A 300 -7.74 -29.61 -8.20
CA GLY A 300 -7.73 -30.48 -9.39
C GLY A 300 -8.15 -31.91 -9.11
N ASP A 301 -9.46 -32.14 -8.98
CA ASP A 301 -10.20 -33.30 -9.56
C ASP A 301 -11.64 -33.42 -9.02
N ALA A 302 -12.03 -32.66 -8.00
CA ALA A 302 -13.39 -32.73 -7.44
C ALA A 302 -14.45 -31.83 -8.13
N VAL A 303 -14.06 -30.95 -9.05
CA VAL A 303 -15.01 -29.96 -9.66
C VAL A 303 -15.46 -30.35 -11.07
N ALA A 304 -14.82 -31.32 -11.72
CA ALA A 304 -15.15 -31.69 -13.11
C ALA A 304 -16.25 -32.77 -13.25
N SER A 305 -16.80 -33.30 -12.16
CA SER A 305 -17.81 -34.38 -12.22
C SER A 305 -19.04 -34.21 -11.31
N ALA A 306 -19.22 -33.06 -10.67
CA ALA A 306 -20.41 -32.81 -9.86
C ALA A 306 -21.49 -32.07 -10.67
N SER A 307 -22.62 -32.74 -10.90
CA SER A 307 -23.86 -32.15 -11.43
C SER A 307 -24.26 -30.86 -10.68
N PRO A 308 -25.03 -29.94 -11.30
CA PRO A 308 -25.28 -28.59 -10.78
C PRO A 308 -26.08 -28.51 -9.46
N GLU A 309 -26.50 -29.63 -8.89
CA GLU A 309 -27.45 -29.68 -7.76
C GLU A 309 -26.85 -30.32 -6.49
N GLY A 310 -25.53 -30.54 -6.44
CA GLY A 310 -24.89 -31.26 -5.33
C GLY A 310 -23.44 -30.88 -5.00
N SER A 311 -22.97 -29.69 -5.39
CA SER A 311 -21.67 -29.16 -4.93
C SER A 311 -21.82 -28.65 -3.50
N ALA A 312 -21.70 -29.57 -2.55
CA ALA A 312 -21.49 -29.22 -1.14
C ALA A 312 -20.27 -28.30 -1.05
N ALA A 313 -20.43 -27.22 -0.29
CA ALA A 313 -19.36 -26.34 0.16
C ALA A 313 -18.17 -27.15 0.69
N LEU A 314 -17.16 -27.37 -0.14
CA LEU A 314 -15.81 -27.48 0.38
C LEU A 314 -15.51 -26.10 0.97
N ASP A 315 -15.43 -26.04 2.30
CA ASP A 315 -15.49 -24.84 3.15
C ASP A 315 -14.70 -23.66 2.57
N GLY A 316 -15.39 -22.56 2.27
CA GLY A 316 -14.76 -21.30 1.82
C GLY A 316 -13.63 -20.88 2.78
N GLU A 317 -13.82 -21.08 4.09
CA GLU A 317 -12.81 -20.83 5.11
C GLU A 317 -11.52 -21.65 4.93
N ALA A 318 -11.61 -22.92 4.52
CA ALA A 318 -10.42 -23.74 4.32
C ALA A 318 -9.61 -23.26 3.11
N ARG A 319 -10.29 -22.84 2.04
CA ARG A 319 -9.65 -22.22 0.87
C ARG A 319 -9.03 -20.87 1.22
N ASP A 320 -9.74 -20.03 1.96
CA ASP A 320 -9.26 -18.70 2.37
C ASP A 320 -8.05 -18.83 3.29
N ARG A 321 -8.06 -19.79 4.22
CA ARG A 321 -6.89 -20.13 5.05
C ARG A 321 -5.71 -20.62 4.20
N ALA A 322 -5.93 -21.47 3.19
CA ALA A 322 -4.86 -21.93 2.30
C ALA A 322 -4.26 -20.76 1.48
N MET A 323 -5.10 -19.86 0.97
CA MET A 323 -4.64 -18.62 0.30
C MET A 323 -3.84 -17.73 1.27
N GLY A 324 -4.29 -17.61 2.52
CA GLY A 324 -3.57 -16.89 3.56
C GLY A 324 -2.19 -17.48 3.87
N ARG A 325 -2.08 -18.81 3.96
CA ARG A 325 -0.79 -19.50 4.18
C ARG A 325 0.20 -19.26 3.03
N ARG A 326 -0.26 -19.33 1.78
CA ARG A 326 0.56 -18.96 0.62
C ARG A 326 0.99 -17.50 0.64
N ARG A 327 0.11 -16.59 1.08
CA ARG A 327 0.45 -15.18 1.24
C ARG A 327 1.53 -14.97 2.30
N LEU A 328 1.41 -15.68 3.42
CA LEU A 328 2.36 -15.65 4.53
C LEU A 328 3.73 -16.24 4.15
N ALA A 329 3.74 -17.37 3.43
CA ALA A 329 4.96 -17.94 2.86
C ALA A 329 5.67 -16.92 1.95
N GLY A 330 4.93 -16.24 1.07
CA GLY A 330 5.49 -15.18 0.23
C GLY A 330 6.03 -13.99 1.01
N ALA A 331 5.40 -13.60 2.13
CA ALA A 331 5.93 -12.57 3.03
C ALA A 331 7.26 -13.01 3.68
N ALA A 332 7.33 -14.26 4.12
CA ALA A 332 8.54 -14.85 4.68
C ALA A 332 9.67 -14.92 3.66
N MET A 333 9.40 -15.34 2.41
CA MET A 333 10.39 -15.33 1.33
C MET A 333 10.97 -13.93 1.09
N ARG A 334 10.14 -12.88 1.09
CA ARG A 334 10.58 -11.48 0.91
C ARG A 334 11.52 -11.00 2.01
N LEU A 335 11.38 -11.50 3.24
CA LEU A 335 12.31 -11.20 4.33
C LEU A 335 13.60 -12.02 4.21
N LEU A 336 13.49 -13.33 3.92
CA LEU A 336 14.64 -14.23 3.83
C LEU A 336 15.67 -13.81 2.77
N VAL A 337 15.23 -13.25 1.64
CA VAL A 337 16.15 -12.77 0.59
C VAL A 337 17.06 -11.61 1.03
N ALA A 338 16.74 -10.94 2.15
CA ALA A 338 17.63 -9.93 2.73
C ALA A 338 18.88 -10.54 3.39
N LEU A 339 18.90 -11.86 3.59
CA LEU A 339 20.06 -12.60 4.09
C LEU A 339 21.01 -13.01 2.94
N PRO A 340 22.27 -13.33 3.24
CA PRO A 340 23.17 -13.99 2.30
C PRO A 340 22.56 -15.26 1.68
N GLU A 341 22.84 -15.49 0.38
CA GLU A 341 22.22 -16.56 -0.42
C GLU A 341 22.36 -17.96 0.17
N ASP A 342 23.48 -18.26 0.82
CA ASP A 342 23.72 -19.55 1.49
C ASP A 342 22.74 -19.84 2.63
N ARG A 343 22.09 -18.81 3.20
CA ARG A 343 21.08 -18.96 4.26
C ARG A 343 19.68 -19.28 3.73
N TRP A 344 19.39 -19.10 2.44
CA TRP A 344 18.03 -19.25 1.93
C TRP A 344 17.91 -20.03 0.62
N ARG A 345 19.01 -20.28 -0.10
CA ARG A 345 19.04 -20.97 -1.40
C ARG A 345 18.29 -22.31 -1.37
N ASP A 346 18.53 -23.12 -0.35
CA ASP A 346 17.93 -24.45 -0.25
C ASP A 346 16.43 -24.37 0.01
N THR A 347 16.00 -23.44 0.86
CA THR A 347 14.59 -23.13 1.10
C THR A 347 13.89 -22.67 -0.19
N ALA A 348 14.51 -21.78 -0.95
CA ALA A 348 13.98 -21.32 -2.24
C ALA A 348 13.88 -22.45 -3.27
N ARG A 349 14.89 -23.33 -3.33
CA ARG A 349 14.88 -24.49 -4.22
C ARG A 349 13.78 -25.48 -3.83
N ALA A 350 13.65 -25.79 -2.55
CA ALA A 350 12.60 -26.67 -2.05
C ALA A 350 11.20 -26.12 -2.33
N ALA A 351 10.99 -24.81 -2.17
CA ALA A 351 9.75 -24.14 -2.53
C ALA A 351 9.47 -24.23 -4.04
N TRP A 352 10.48 -23.97 -4.88
CA TRP A 352 10.37 -24.08 -6.34
C TRP A 352 10.01 -25.49 -6.80
N ASP A 353 10.69 -26.52 -6.25
CA ASP A 353 10.49 -27.91 -6.65
C ASP A 353 9.12 -28.44 -6.21
N ARG A 354 8.54 -27.88 -5.13
CA ARG A 354 7.23 -28.24 -4.61
C ARG A 354 6.07 -27.44 -5.22
N ALA A 355 6.33 -26.29 -5.81
CA ALA A 355 5.28 -25.40 -6.32
C ALA A 355 4.41 -26.10 -7.37
N ASP A 356 3.12 -26.23 -7.08
CA ASP A 356 2.14 -26.88 -7.96
C ASP A 356 1.17 -25.89 -8.63
N ASN A 357 1.18 -24.63 -8.19
CA ASN A 357 0.35 -23.55 -8.70
C ASN A 357 1.17 -22.29 -9.02
N MET A 358 0.56 -21.34 -9.74
CA MET A 358 1.24 -20.14 -10.21
C MET A 358 1.61 -19.16 -9.09
N THR A 359 0.91 -19.17 -7.95
CA THR A 359 1.24 -18.29 -6.81
C THR A 359 2.58 -18.70 -6.24
N ASP A 360 2.73 -19.97 -5.86
CA ASP A 360 3.96 -20.46 -5.25
C ASP A 360 5.12 -20.50 -6.25
N THR A 361 4.82 -20.83 -7.52
CA THR A 361 5.82 -20.77 -8.61
C THR A 361 6.43 -19.37 -8.73
N ILE A 362 5.61 -18.32 -8.73
CA ILE A 362 6.10 -16.95 -8.88
C ILE A 362 6.80 -16.46 -7.61
N GLN A 363 6.32 -16.81 -6.43
CA GLN A 363 6.99 -16.46 -5.18
C GLN A 363 8.39 -17.08 -5.11
N ALA A 364 8.49 -18.39 -5.41
CA ALA A 364 9.77 -19.08 -5.46
C ALA A 364 10.68 -18.53 -6.57
N LEU A 365 10.15 -18.23 -7.76
CA LEU A 365 10.92 -17.60 -8.83
C LEU A 365 11.47 -16.24 -8.40
N THR A 366 10.65 -15.43 -7.73
CA THR A 366 11.03 -14.08 -7.25
C THR A 366 12.18 -14.18 -6.27
N MET A 367 12.14 -15.15 -5.36
CA MET A 367 13.21 -15.44 -4.41
C MET A 367 14.49 -15.90 -5.11
N LEU A 368 14.39 -16.87 -6.02
CA LEU A 368 15.53 -17.37 -6.81
C LEU A 368 16.17 -16.30 -7.70
N CYS A 369 15.38 -15.34 -8.19
CA CYS A 369 15.85 -14.24 -9.03
C CYS A 369 16.77 -13.26 -8.28
N GLN A 370 16.75 -13.24 -6.95
CA GLN A 370 17.68 -12.45 -6.13
C GLN A 370 19.07 -13.09 -6.00
N GLY A 371 19.20 -14.37 -6.33
CA GLY A 371 20.43 -15.12 -6.13
C GLY A 371 21.48 -14.91 -7.22
N SER A 372 22.57 -15.68 -7.07
CA SER A 372 23.66 -15.81 -8.04
C SER A 372 23.17 -16.04 -9.47
N GLU A 373 23.97 -15.60 -10.44
CA GLU A 373 23.66 -15.72 -11.87
C GLU A 373 23.28 -17.15 -12.28
N SER A 374 23.96 -18.16 -11.73
CA SER A 374 23.68 -19.57 -12.02
C SER A 374 22.31 -20.02 -11.49
N LEU A 375 21.98 -19.66 -10.25
CA LEU A 375 20.69 -19.97 -9.63
C LEU A 375 19.54 -19.28 -10.38
N ARG A 376 19.73 -17.99 -10.65
CA ARG A 376 18.79 -17.12 -11.34
C ARG A 376 18.49 -17.60 -12.75
N ARG A 377 19.50 -17.78 -13.59
CA ARG A 377 19.31 -18.22 -14.99
C ARG A 377 18.65 -19.58 -15.07
N SER A 378 19.08 -20.53 -14.23
CA SER A 378 18.46 -21.86 -14.18
C SER A 378 16.95 -21.80 -13.92
N ALA A 379 16.49 -20.94 -13.01
CA ALA A 379 15.07 -20.80 -12.69
C ALA A 379 14.29 -20.07 -13.79
N LEU A 380 14.85 -18.97 -14.32
CA LEU A 380 14.23 -18.15 -15.37
C LEU A 380 14.10 -18.92 -16.69
N ASP A 381 15.11 -19.69 -17.08
CA ASP A 381 15.09 -20.51 -18.30
C ASP A 381 14.07 -21.64 -18.17
N ALA A 382 14.03 -22.31 -17.00
CA ALA A 382 13.04 -23.35 -16.73
C ALA A 382 11.60 -22.80 -16.76
N PHE A 383 11.38 -21.61 -16.19
CA PHE A 383 10.09 -20.94 -16.26
C PHE A 383 9.70 -20.63 -17.72
N LEU A 384 10.57 -19.95 -18.46
CA LEU A 384 10.26 -19.56 -19.83
C LEU A 384 10.04 -20.78 -20.73
N ALA A 385 10.85 -21.83 -20.59
CA ALA A 385 10.67 -23.07 -21.35
C ALA A 385 9.30 -23.70 -21.11
N ARG A 386 8.79 -23.69 -19.87
CA ARG A 386 7.50 -24.29 -19.51
C ARG A 386 6.30 -23.46 -19.96
N TRP A 387 6.41 -22.13 -20.02
CA TRP A 387 5.27 -21.24 -20.26
C TRP A 387 5.42 -20.28 -21.45
N SER A 388 6.39 -20.52 -22.34
CA SER A 388 6.69 -19.67 -23.51
C SER A 388 5.48 -19.37 -24.40
N ASP A 389 4.56 -20.33 -24.55
CA ASP A 389 3.34 -20.17 -25.36
C ASP A 389 2.23 -19.34 -24.69
N ASN A 390 2.35 -19.04 -23.39
CA ASN A 390 1.35 -18.29 -22.64
C ASN A 390 1.80 -16.84 -22.40
N ARG A 391 1.33 -15.93 -23.27
CA ARG A 391 1.70 -14.50 -23.25
C ARG A 391 1.56 -13.83 -21.87
N LEU A 392 0.46 -14.10 -21.14
CA LEU A 392 0.19 -13.51 -19.83
C LEU A 392 1.12 -14.05 -18.75
N VAL A 393 1.50 -15.33 -18.83
CA VAL A 393 2.46 -15.92 -17.90
C VAL A 393 3.87 -15.41 -18.17
N VAL A 394 4.23 -15.21 -19.44
CA VAL A 394 5.51 -14.56 -19.79
C VAL A 394 5.55 -13.11 -19.26
N ASP A 395 4.43 -12.38 -19.16
CA ASP A 395 4.43 -11.04 -18.52
C ASP A 395 4.93 -11.13 -17.06
N LYS A 396 4.55 -12.17 -16.31
CA LYS A 396 5.06 -12.41 -14.95
C LYS A 396 6.57 -12.67 -14.94
N TRP A 397 7.09 -13.36 -15.95
CA TRP A 397 8.52 -13.62 -16.10
C TRP A 397 9.33 -12.32 -16.31
N PHE A 398 8.82 -11.37 -17.10
CA PHE A 398 9.45 -10.04 -17.21
C PHE A 398 9.35 -9.26 -15.87
N ALA A 399 8.18 -9.28 -15.24
CA ALA A 399 7.95 -8.57 -13.99
C ALA A 399 8.87 -9.03 -12.85
N VAL A 400 9.08 -10.33 -12.70
CA VAL A 400 9.98 -10.88 -11.67
C VAL A 400 11.42 -10.40 -11.87
N GLN A 401 11.90 -10.35 -13.10
CA GLN A 401 13.24 -9.85 -13.40
C GLN A 401 13.35 -8.35 -13.18
N ALA A 402 12.37 -7.58 -13.67
CA ALA A 402 12.33 -6.13 -13.54
C ALA A 402 12.24 -5.65 -12.08
N ALA A 403 11.62 -6.44 -11.20
CA ALA A 403 11.48 -6.15 -9.77
C ALA A 403 12.67 -6.63 -8.92
N SER A 404 13.67 -7.28 -9.50
CA SER A 404 14.81 -7.79 -8.73
C SER A 404 15.63 -6.64 -8.14
N GLU A 405 15.94 -6.71 -6.85
CA GLU A 405 16.66 -5.62 -6.18
C GLU A 405 18.19 -5.75 -6.32
N ARG A 406 18.69 -6.56 -7.23
CA ARG A 406 20.15 -6.68 -7.43
C ARG A 406 20.70 -5.41 -8.07
N ASP A 407 21.97 -5.14 -7.79
CA ASP A 407 22.64 -3.95 -8.31
C ASP A 407 22.87 -4.01 -9.84
N ASP A 408 22.84 -5.22 -10.44
CA ASP A 408 22.98 -5.50 -11.88
C ASP A 408 21.64 -5.64 -12.64
N VAL A 409 20.52 -5.24 -12.03
CA VAL A 409 19.19 -5.46 -12.62
C VAL A 409 18.96 -4.65 -13.91
N ILE A 410 19.61 -3.49 -14.04
CA ILE A 410 19.41 -2.63 -15.21
C ILE A 410 19.98 -3.26 -16.48
N GLU A 411 21.09 -4.01 -16.38
CA GLU A 411 21.65 -4.79 -17.48
C GLU A 411 20.66 -5.86 -17.96
N ASP A 412 19.98 -6.54 -17.04
CA ASP A 412 18.96 -7.52 -17.36
C ASP A 412 17.76 -6.84 -18.06
N VAL A 413 17.30 -5.69 -17.57
CA VAL A 413 16.17 -4.95 -18.18
C VAL A 413 16.51 -4.47 -19.60
N GLU A 414 17.72 -3.92 -19.81
CA GLU A 414 18.19 -3.51 -21.13
C GLU A 414 18.27 -4.70 -22.11
N ALA A 415 18.75 -5.86 -21.66
CA ALA A 415 18.78 -7.08 -22.46
C ALA A 415 17.37 -7.59 -22.79
N LEU A 416 16.43 -7.48 -21.84
CA LEU A 416 15.05 -7.91 -22.00
C LEU A 416 14.26 -7.08 -23.02
N LEU A 417 14.62 -5.80 -23.22
CA LEU A 417 14.04 -4.97 -24.29
C LEU A 417 14.35 -5.52 -25.69
N ALA A 418 15.44 -6.27 -25.85
CA ALA A 418 15.82 -6.93 -27.10
C ALA A 418 15.35 -8.40 -27.18
N HIS A 419 14.71 -8.92 -26.14
CA HIS A 419 14.30 -10.32 -26.07
C HIS A 419 13.17 -10.62 -27.08
N PRO A 420 13.16 -11.77 -27.79
CA PRO A 420 12.14 -12.09 -28.80
C PRO A 420 10.69 -12.11 -28.27
N ALA A 421 10.51 -12.36 -26.97
CA ALA A 421 9.19 -12.32 -26.32
C ALA A 421 8.75 -10.90 -25.90
N PHE A 422 9.61 -9.89 -26.03
CA PHE A 422 9.28 -8.50 -25.76
C PHE A 422 8.72 -7.83 -27.02
N ASP A 423 7.62 -7.12 -26.84
CA ASP A 423 6.92 -6.37 -27.88
C ASP A 423 6.44 -5.07 -27.27
N ILE A 424 7.05 -3.96 -27.69
CA ILE A 424 6.70 -2.60 -27.25
C ILE A 424 5.28 -2.20 -27.69
N GLY A 425 4.72 -2.84 -28.72
CA GLY A 425 3.34 -2.61 -29.16
C GLY A 425 2.28 -3.21 -28.23
N ASN A 426 2.67 -4.05 -27.27
CA ASN A 426 1.79 -4.68 -26.30
C ASN A 426 1.84 -3.93 -24.95
N PRO A 427 0.79 -3.20 -24.54
CA PRO A 427 0.79 -2.43 -23.29
C PRO A 427 1.05 -3.28 -22.03
N ASN A 428 0.60 -4.54 -22.01
CA ASN A 428 0.84 -5.43 -20.87
C ASN A 428 2.33 -5.79 -20.76
N ARG A 429 2.99 -6.00 -21.90
CA ARG A 429 4.42 -6.32 -21.95
C ARG A 429 5.26 -5.13 -21.49
N VAL A 430 4.93 -3.94 -21.99
CA VAL A 430 5.53 -2.66 -21.57
C VAL A 430 5.37 -2.46 -20.06
N ARG A 431 4.14 -2.61 -19.54
CA ARG A 431 3.88 -2.46 -18.10
C ARG A 431 4.66 -3.49 -17.27
N SER A 432 4.71 -4.74 -17.73
CA SER A 432 5.36 -5.85 -17.02
C SER A 432 6.88 -5.71 -16.91
N LEU A 433 7.54 -5.04 -17.86
CA LEU A 433 8.99 -4.82 -17.84
C LEU A 433 9.32 -3.39 -17.39
N ILE A 434 8.96 -2.41 -18.20
CA ILE A 434 9.35 -1.01 -18.01
C ILE A 434 8.60 -0.39 -16.84
N GLY A 435 7.29 -0.62 -16.75
CA GLY A 435 6.47 -0.11 -15.65
C GLY A 435 6.89 -0.66 -14.29
N VAL A 436 7.10 -1.97 -14.20
CA VAL A 436 7.59 -2.63 -12.98
C VAL A 436 8.99 -2.14 -12.59
N PHE A 437 9.90 -1.99 -13.55
CA PHE A 437 11.24 -1.47 -13.27
C PHE A 437 11.18 -0.03 -12.74
N ALA A 438 10.48 0.86 -13.43
CA ALA A 438 10.46 2.29 -13.09
C ALA A 438 9.73 2.60 -11.78
N ALA A 439 8.61 1.92 -11.51
CA ALA A 439 7.80 2.18 -10.31
C ALA A 439 8.12 1.26 -9.14
N GLY A 440 8.61 0.04 -9.40
CA GLY A 440 8.77 -1.01 -8.38
C GLY A 440 10.21 -1.32 -8.00
N ASN A 441 11.21 -0.79 -8.70
CA ASN A 441 12.61 -1.11 -8.47
C ASN A 441 13.45 0.16 -8.22
N PRO A 442 13.46 0.69 -6.98
CA PRO A 442 14.22 1.88 -6.65
C PRO A 442 15.72 1.68 -6.84
N THR A 443 16.24 0.45 -6.66
CA THR A 443 17.67 0.15 -6.83
C THR A 443 18.12 0.35 -8.28
N GLY A 444 17.38 -0.20 -9.23
CA GLY A 444 17.71 -0.11 -10.65
C GLY A 444 17.30 1.23 -11.27
N PHE A 445 16.10 1.74 -10.94
CA PHE A 445 15.59 2.97 -11.54
C PHE A 445 16.40 4.20 -11.10
N HIS A 446 16.75 4.29 -9.82
CA HIS A 446 17.55 5.37 -9.24
C HIS A 446 19.04 5.00 -9.11
N GLU A 447 19.56 4.18 -10.02
CA GLU A 447 21.00 3.91 -10.11
C GLU A 447 21.77 5.23 -10.39
N ARG A 448 22.94 5.40 -9.76
CA ARG A 448 23.67 6.68 -9.66
C ARG A 448 24.03 7.30 -11.01
N SER A 449 24.18 6.52 -12.07
CA SER A 449 24.49 7.05 -13.40
C SER A 449 23.32 7.72 -14.10
N GLY A 450 22.09 7.53 -13.60
CA GLY A 450 20.86 8.00 -14.24
C GLY A 450 20.41 7.16 -15.45
N ARG A 451 21.03 5.99 -15.69
CA ARG A 451 20.62 5.07 -16.77
C ARG A 451 19.15 4.66 -16.68
N GLY A 452 18.61 4.45 -15.47
CA GLY A 452 17.20 4.11 -15.29
C GLY A 452 16.25 5.20 -15.78
N TYR A 453 16.57 6.47 -15.50
CA TYR A 453 15.81 7.62 -15.98
C TYR A 453 15.86 7.75 -17.50
N ARG A 454 17.05 7.62 -18.08
CA ARG A 454 17.24 7.67 -19.54
C ARG A 454 16.49 6.54 -20.24
N LEU A 455 16.58 5.32 -19.71
CA LEU A 455 15.86 4.15 -20.24
C LEU A 455 14.36 4.45 -20.29
N LEU A 456 13.77 4.92 -19.18
CA LEU A 456 12.35 5.25 -19.14
C LEU A 456 11.98 6.33 -20.15
N ALA A 457 12.75 7.41 -20.22
CA ALA A 457 12.50 8.50 -21.15
C ALA A 457 12.62 8.05 -22.63
N ASP A 458 13.57 7.17 -22.97
CA ASP A 458 13.66 6.58 -24.30
C ASP A 458 12.43 5.74 -24.64
N GLN A 459 11.92 4.95 -23.68
CA GLN A 459 10.72 4.15 -23.88
C GLN A 459 9.47 5.02 -24.01
N VAL A 460 9.34 6.08 -23.21
CA VAL A 460 8.24 7.05 -23.32
C VAL A 460 8.22 7.67 -24.72
N LEU A 461 9.37 8.14 -25.22
CA LEU A 461 9.44 8.73 -26.56
C LEU A 461 9.14 7.68 -27.65
N ALA A 462 9.65 6.46 -27.53
CA ALA A 462 9.33 5.40 -28.50
C ALA A 462 7.84 5.04 -28.51
N LEU A 463 7.17 5.11 -27.35
CA LEU A 463 5.76 4.79 -27.20
C LEU A 463 4.83 5.92 -27.58
N ASP A 464 5.22 7.18 -27.36
CA ASP A 464 4.36 8.35 -27.54
C ASP A 464 3.74 8.43 -28.95
N GLU A 465 4.52 8.12 -29.99
CA GLU A 465 4.03 8.12 -31.38
C GLU A 465 2.96 7.05 -31.65
N ARG A 466 2.96 5.96 -30.87
CA ARG A 466 2.14 4.76 -31.13
C ARG A 466 0.98 4.64 -30.17
N ASN A 467 1.21 4.99 -28.91
CA ASN A 467 0.27 4.86 -27.80
C ASN A 467 0.56 5.94 -26.74
N PRO A 468 0.11 7.19 -26.98
CA PRO A 468 0.25 8.32 -26.06
C PRO A 468 -0.19 8.01 -24.63
N GLN A 469 -1.30 7.30 -24.47
CA GLN A 469 -1.85 6.97 -23.16
C GLN A 469 -0.92 6.03 -22.35
N THR A 470 -0.34 5.03 -23.00
CA THR A 470 0.62 4.12 -22.35
C THR A 470 1.92 4.86 -22.03
N ALA A 471 2.38 5.76 -22.91
CA ALA A 471 3.56 6.59 -22.67
C ALA A 471 3.35 7.53 -21.47
N ALA A 472 2.21 8.23 -21.42
CA ALA A 472 1.83 9.11 -20.31
C ALA A 472 1.75 8.35 -18.98
N GLY A 473 1.19 7.14 -18.97
CA GLY A 473 1.10 6.29 -17.79
C GLY A 473 2.46 5.84 -17.21
N LEU A 474 3.55 5.93 -17.98
CA LEU A 474 4.91 5.59 -17.54
C LEU A 474 5.67 6.78 -16.92
N LEU A 475 5.18 8.01 -17.07
CA LEU A 475 5.91 9.22 -16.65
C LEU A 475 5.97 9.43 -15.13
N ALA A 476 5.00 8.88 -14.38
CA ALA A 476 4.79 9.21 -12.98
C ALA A 476 6.07 9.12 -12.10
N PRO A 477 6.96 8.11 -12.28
CA PRO A 477 8.22 8.06 -11.53
C PRO A 477 9.18 9.23 -11.80
N LEU A 478 9.28 9.73 -13.05
CA LEU A 478 10.12 10.90 -13.38
C LEU A 478 9.54 12.21 -12.84
N CYS A 479 8.21 12.34 -12.85
CA CYS A 479 7.54 13.57 -12.43
C CYS A 479 7.72 13.90 -10.93
N ARG A 480 8.25 12.96 -10.13
CA ARG A 480 8.51 13.14 -8.69
C ARG A 480 9.91 13.69 -8.39
N TRP A 481 10.64 14.18 -9.39
CA TRP A 481 12.05 14.60 -9.28
C TRP A 481 12.38 15.53 -8.09
N GLN A 482 11.48 16.45 -7.74
CA GLN A 482 11.64 17.43 -6.65
C GLN A 482 11.79 16.80 -5.26
N ARG A 483 11.32 15.55 -5.10
CA ARG A 483 11.39 14.82 -3.83
C ARG A 483 12.76 14.27 -3.53
N PHE A 484 13.63 14.18 -4.53
CA PHE A 484 14.89 13.46 -4.42
C PHE A 484 16.07 14.39 -4.20
N ALA A 485 17.09 13.91 -3.50
CA ALA A 485 18.34 14.63 -3.36
C ALA A 485 19.16 14.59 -4.66
N GLU A 486 20.12 15.49 -4.80
CA GLU A 486 21.11 15.42 -5.88
C GLU A 486 21.96 14.13 -5.78
N PRO A 487 22.38 13.53 -6.92
CA PRO A 487 22.20 14.00 -8.30
C PRO A 487 20.84 13.61 -8.93
N HIS A 488 19.99 12.87 -8.22
CA HIS A 488 18.79 12.24 -8.79
C HIS A 488 17.75 13.25 -9.27
N ALA A 489 17.54 14.32 -8.51
CA ALA A 489 16.65 15.41 -8.91
C ALA A 489 17.04 16.00 -10.26
N SER A 490 18.30 16.44 -10.43
CA SER A 490 18.79 17.01 -11.68
C SER A 490 18.75 16.02 -12.84
N LEU A 491 19.08 14.74 -12.61
CA LEU A 491 19.07 13.72 -13.66
C LEU A 491 17.66 13.43 -14.17
N MET A 492 16.66 13.31 -13.28
CA MET A 492 15.25 13.14 -13.69
C MET A 492 14.72 14.39 -14.38
N HIS A 493 15.04 15.58 -13.86
CA HIS A 493 14.64 16.86 -14.47
C HIS A 493 15.17 16.97 -15.90
N ALA A 494 16.44 16.65 -16.14
CA ALA A 494 17.05 16.69 -17.47
C ALA A 494 16.34 15.76 -18.47
N GLU A 495 15.89 14.58 -18.03
CA GLU A 495 15.12 13.68 -18.90
C GLU A 495 13.70 14.20 -19.18
N LEU A 496 13.05 14.90 -18.23
CA LEU A 496 11.79 15.61 -18.48
C LEU A 496 11.97 16.76 -19.50
N GLU A 497 13.03 17.56 -19.37
CA GLU A 497 13.39 18.59 -20.35
C GLU A 497 13.66 18.00 -21.74
N ARG A 498 14.30 16.83 -21.80
CA ARG A 498 14.50 16.12 -23.06
C ARG A 498 13.19 15.66 -23.69
N ILE A 499 12.25 15.15 -22.88
CA ILE A 499 10.94 14.70 -23.38
C ILE A 499 10.13 15.87 -23.92
N ILE A 500 10.01 16.97 -23.17
CA ILE A 500 9.22 18.13 -23.61
C ILE A 500 9.81 18.83 -24.83
N GLY A 501 11.13 18.73 -25.03
CA GLY A 501 11.83 19.29 -26.18
C GLY A 501 11.63 18.53 -27.50
N ARG A 502 10.97 17.36 -27.50
CA ARG A 502 10.73 16.59 -28.73
C ARG A 502 9.65 17.22 -29.60
N GLU A 503 9.96 17.42 -30.87
CA GLU A 503 8.96 17.81 -31.88
C GLU A 503 7.90 16.72 -32.06
N GLY A 504 6.62 17.12 -32.08
CA GLY A 504 5.51 16.19 -32.31
C GLY A 504 5.04 15.40 -31.07
N LEU A 505 5.43 15.83 -29.87
CA LEU A 505 4.98 15.24 -28.60
C LEU A 505 3.44 15.26 -28.49
N SER A 506 2.86 14.14 -28.04
CA SER A 506 1.41 14.06 -27.83
C SER A 506 0.90 15.00 -26.74
N GLY A 507 -0.39 15.33 -26.79
CA GLY A 507 -1.06 16.13 -25.75
C GLY A 507 -1.02 15.46 -24.37
N ASP A 508 -1.21 14.13 -24.32
CA ASP A 508 -1.19 13.33 -23.09
C ASP A 508 0.14 13.47 -22.34
N VAL A 509 1.26 13.29 -23.05
CA VAL A 509 2.63 13.38 -22.50
C VAL A 509 3.01 14.83 -22.22
N TYR A 510 2.69 15.76 -23.13
CA TYR A 510 2.99 17.19 -22.96
C TYR A 510 2.35 17.76 -21.69
N GLU A 511 1.07 17.47 -21.42
CA GLU A 511 0.36 17.98 -20.24
C GLU A 511 1.02 17.53 -18.93
N LEU A 512 1.45 16.27 -18.83
CA LEU A 512 2.06 15.76 -17.59
C LEU A 512 3.48 16.31 -17.38
N VAL A 513 4.29 16.37 -18.44
CA VAL A 513 5.67 16.87 -18.34
C VAL A 513 5.68 18.37 -18.07
N SER A 514 4.87 19.15 -18.77
CA SER A 514 4.76 20.61 -18.54
C SER A 514 4.34 20.92 -17.10
N LYS A 515 3.29 20.26 -16.58
CA LYS A 515 2.86 20.44 -15.19
C LYS A 515 3.94 20.05 -14.18
N SER A 516 4.79 19.07 -14.48
CA SER A 516 5.88 18.65 -13.59
C SER A 516 7.05 19.66 -13.58
N LEU A 517 7.34 20.29 -14.73
CA LEU A 517 8.38 21.31 -14.85
C LEU A 517 7.92 22.68 -14.32
N ASP A 518 6.63 23.02 -14.49
CA ASP A 518 6.01 24.27 -14.02
C ASP A 518 5.84 24.32 -12.48
N GLN A 519 5.99 23.19 -11.79
CA GLN A 519 5.98 23.11 -10.33
C GLN A 519 7.30 23.59 -9.69
N SER A 520 8.24 24.12 -10.49
CA SER A 520 9.55 24.63 -10.05
C SER A 520 9.51 25.95 -9.26
#